data_AF-A0A5B9QSY3-F1
#
_entry.id   AF-A0A5B9QSY3-F1
#
_cell.length_a   1.000
_cell.length_b   1.000
_cell.length_c   1.000
_cell.angle_alpha   90.00
_cell.angle_beta   90.00
_cell.angle_gamma   90.00
#
_symmetry.space_group_name_H-M   'P 1'
#
loop_
_entity.id
_entity.type
_entity.pdbx_description
1 polymer ?
#
loop_
_entity_poly.entity_id
_entity_poly.type
_entity_poly.pdbx_seq_one_letter_code
_entity_poly.pdbx_strand_id
1 'polypeptide(L)'
;MRNIKTLPVVLALMVGIPTLVALRTSDADETTPSSNHFRVTVTSVIGNGDSVVKQIRIEAKPGSHAKITSDKKGGGGLSALAGSVDNGPGKGVITVTVLADHVEWKAGDVNALKFLMSIEGNGSKALMSDTGPMVADKRLSDLFAVSLKSGTYDCDTEIPILRFNDKTFSLTVTAQP
;
A
#
# COMPACT_ATOMS: atom_id res chain seq x y z
N MET A 1 30.72 -61.99 11.99
CA MET A 1 29.90 -62.13 10.76
C MET A 1 28.42 -62.22 11.14
N ARG A 2 27.68 -61.12 11.01
CA ARG A 2 26.23 -61.13 10.78
C ARG A 2 25.91 -59.91 9.93
N ASN A 3 25.38 -60.21 8.76
CA ASN A 3 25.10 -59.35 7.63
C ASN A 3 23.75 -58.67 7.90
N ILE A 4 23.70 -57.34 8.02
CA ILE A 4 22.43 -56.60 8.01
C ILE A 4 22.51 -55.63 6.84
N LYS A 5 21.75 -55.98 5.80
CA LYS A 5 21.57 -55.23 4.56
C LYS A 5 20.43 -54.20 4.76
N THR A 6 20.67 -52.98 4.26
CA THR A 6 19.71 -51.99 3.67
C THR A 6 18.50 -51.54 4.51
N LEU A 7 17.96 -50.31 4.45
CA LEU A 7 17.86 -49.31 3.38
C LEU A 7 17.88 -47.87 3.95
N PRO A 8 18.35 -46.88 3.18
CA PRO A 8 18.03 -45.48 3.43
C PRO A 8 16.56 -45.18 3.09
N VAL A 9 15.82 -44.63 4.06
CA VAL A 9 14.48 -44.07 3.82
C VAL A 9 14.66 -42.74 3.11
N VAL A 10 14.53 -42.76 1.78
CA VAL A 10 14.35 -41.56 0.96
C VAL A 10 12.90 -41.13 1.10
N LEU A 11 12.65 -40.03 1.82
CA LEU A 11 11.35 -39.37 1.81
C LEU A 11 11.26 -38.52 0.54
N ALA A 12 10.68 -39.09 -0.51
CA ALA A 12 10.33 -38.37 -1.72
C ALA A 12 9.11 -37.46 -1.43
N LEU A 13 9.34 -36.16 -1.28
CA LEU A 13 8.26 -35.19 -1.29
C LEU A 13 7.96 -34.80 -2.75
N MET A 14 7.15 -35.64 -3.41
CA MET A 14 6.42 -35.26 -4.62
C MET A 14 5.27 -34.34 -4.19
N VAL A 15 5.45 -33.03 -4.33
CA VAL A 15 4.32 -32.09 -4.41
C VAL A 15 4.46 -31.34 -5.71
N GLY A 16 3.40 -31.44 -6.50
CA GLY A 16 3.37 -31.16 -7.93
C GLY A 16 3.72 -29.73 -8.28
N ILE A 17 4.28 -29.62 -9.48
CA ILE A 17 4.42 -28.41 -10.28
C ILE A 17 3.01 -28.04 -10.74
N PRO A 18 2.35 -26.97 -10.25
CA PRO A 18 1.41 -26.28 -11.10
C PRO A 18 2.24 -25.50 -12.14
N THR A 19 2.18 -26.04 -13.34
CA THR A 19 2.26 -25.35 -14.63
C THR A 19 2.54 -23.85 -14.57
N LEU A 20 3.64 -23.46 -15.20
CA LEU A 20 3.88 -22.13 -15.76
C LEU A 20 2.57 -21.51 -16.27
N VAL A 21 2.00 -20.58 -15.52
CA VAL A 21 1.33 -19.44 -16.12
C VAL A 21 2.40 -18.36 -16.18
N ALA A 22 3.22 -18.43 -17.24
CA ALA A 22 3.80 -17.22 -17.78
C ALA A 22 2.60 -16.34 -18.14
N LEU A 23 2.25 -15.40 -17.25
CA LEU A 23 1.42 -14.26 -17.61
C LEU A 23 2.15 -13.60 -18.77
N ARG A 24 1.71 -13.92 -19.99
CA ARG A 24 1.95 -13.08 -21.15
C ARG A 24 1.37 -11.73 -20.76
N THR A 25 2.22 -10.83 -20.26
CA THR A 25 1.97 -9.41 -20.40
C THR A 25 1.89 -9.21 -21.90
N SER A 26 0.66 -9.17 -22.42
CA SER A 26 0.44 -8.72 -23.77
C SER A 26 1.10 -7.35 -23.83
N ASP A 27 2.20 -7.25 -24.56
CA ASP A 27 2.57 -6.03 -25.27
C ASP A 27 1.42 -5.77 -26.25
N ALA A 28 0.30 -5.32 -25.71
CA ALA A 28 -0.63 -4.51 -26.46
C ALA A 28 0.12 -3.19 -26.62
N ASP A 29 0.62 -3.01 -27.83
CA ASP A 29 0.98 -1.76 -28.47
C ASP A 29 -0.06 -0.67 -28.12
N GLU A 30 0.08 -0.06 -26.93
CA GLU A 30 -0.55 1.20 -26.58
C GLU A 30 0.32 2.31 -27.21
N THR A 31 0.22 2.40 -28.53
CA THR A 31 0.57 3.62 -29.24
C THR A 31 -0.41 4.70 -28.76
N THR A 32 0.06 5.45 -27.75
CA THR A 32 -0.52 6.62 -27.06
C THR A 32 -1.31 6.30 -25.77
N PRO A 33 -0.70 6.45 -24.58
CA PRO A 33 -1.45 6.46 -23.33
C PRO A 33 -2.41 7.65 -23.36
N SER A 34 -3.71 7.42 -23.25
CA SER A 34 -4.62 8.52 -22.94
C SER A 34 -4.22 9.09 -21.57
N SER A 35 -3.80 10.35 -21.58
CA SER A 35 -2.98 11.01 -20.54
C SER A 35 -3.64 11.23 -19.18
N ASN A 36 -4.83 10.68 -18.95
CA ASN A 36 -5.69 11.00 -17.81
C ASN A 36 -5.86 9.85 -16.82
N HIS A 37 -4.98 8.84 -16.85
CA HIS A 37 -5.05 7.72 -15.92
C HIS A 37 -3.74 7.57 -15.15
N PHE A 38 -3.84 6.98 -13.97
CA PHE A 38 -2.69 6.54 -13.18
C PHE A 38 -2.90 5.11 -12.71
N ARG A 39 -1.79 4.40 -12.47
CA ARG A 39 -1.82 3.03 -11.97
C ARG A 39 -1.47 3.02 -10.49
N VAL A 40 -2.20 2.23 -9.73
CA VAL A 40 -1.96 1.98 -8.32
C VAL A 40 -1.56 0.52 -8.13
N THR A 41 -0.52 0.30 -7.32
CA THR A 41 -0.17 -1.00 -6.77
C THR A 41 -0.17 -0.92 -5.25
N VAL A 42 -0.98 -1.74 -4.60
CA VAL A 42 -1.05 -1.84 -3.13
C VAL A 42 -0.36 -3.13 -2.68
N THR A 43 0.71 -2.98 -1.91
CA THR A 43 1.50 -4.09 -1.35
C THR A 43 1.28 -4.15 0.16
N SER A 44 1.00 -5.35 0.67
CA SER A 44 0.98 -5.60 2.11
C SER A 44 2.37 -5.99 2.56
N VAL A 45 2.99 -5.17 3.41
CA VAL A 45 4.31 -5.46 3.97
C VAL A 45 4.15 -6.23 5.28
N ILE A 46 3.25 -5.76 6.14
CA ILE A 46 2.84 -6.43 7.39
C ILE A 46 1.32 -6.38 7.47
N GLY A 47 0.71 -7.51 7.85
CA GLY A 47 -0.71 -7.58 8.12
C GLY A 47 -0.96 -8.67 9.16
N ASN A 48 -0.99 -8.28 10.43
CA ASN A 48 -1.42 -9.14 11.53
C ASN A 48 -2.56 -8.45 12.28
N GLY A 49 -3.03 -9.04 13.38
CA GLY A 49 -4.18 -8.51 14.14
C GLY A 49 -3.94 -7.14 14.78
N ASP A 50 -2.68 -6.79 15.05
CA ASP A 50 -2.30 -5.67 15.91
C ASP A 50 -1.51 -4.58 15.16
N SER A 51 -0.97 -4.91 13.97
CA SER A 51 -0.19 -4.01 13.13
C SER A 51 -0.51 -4.21 11.65
N VAL A 52 -0.65 -3.10 10.94
CA VAL A 52 -0.79 -3.07 9.48
C VAL A 52 0.25 -2.13 8.89
N VAL A 53 1.00 -2.63 7.91
CA VAL A 53 1.87 -1.82 7.04
C VAL A 53 1.52 -2.08 5.59
N LYS A 54 1.09 -1.02 4.90
CA LYS A 54 0.80 -1.04 3.47
C LYS A 54 1.71 -0.05 2.74
N GLN A 55 2.17 -0.45 1.58
CA GLN A 55 2.81 0.44 0.62
C GLN A 55 1.90 0.57 -0.59
N ILE A 56 1.63 1.81 -1.00
CA ILE A 56 0.84 2.14 -2.18
C ILE A 56 1.79 2.85 -3.14
N ARG A 57 2.04 2.22 -4.28
CA ARG A 57 2.84 2.80 -5.37
C ARG A 57 1.91 3.35 -6.44
N ILE A 58 2.08 4.63 -6.75
CA ILE A 58 1.31 5.37 -7.75
C ILE A 58 2.25 5.62 -8.93
N GLU A 59 1.91 5.07 -10.10
CA GLU A 59 2.58 5.36 -11.36
C GLU A 59 1.71 6.34 -12.17
N ALA A 60 2.24 7.53 -12.44
CA ALA A 60 1.58 8.58 -13.20
C ALA A 60 2.58 9.27 -14.15
N LYS A 61 2.14 10.19 -15.00
CA LYS A 61 3.07 11.02 -15.80
C LYS A 61 4.03 11.78 -14.84
N PRO A 62 5.34 11.88 -15.15
CA PRO A 62 6.25 12.72 -14.36
C PRO A 62 5.67 14.12 -14.12
N GLY A 63 5.83 14.62 -12.89
CA GLY A 63 5.28 15.90 -12.44
C GLY A 63 3.78 15.92 -12.15
N SER A 64 3.05 14.80 -12.33
CA SER A 64 1.69 14.68 -11.79
C SER A 64 1.69 14.88 -10.27
N HIS A 65 0.63 15.50 -9.76
CA HIS A 65 0.51 15.86 -8.34
C HIS A 65 -0.46 14.93 -7.64
N ALA A 66 0.02 14.16 -6.66
CA ALA A 66 -0.85 13.39 -5.79
C ALA A 66 -1.11 14.16 -4.49
N LYS A 67 -2.39 14.23 -4.12
CA LYS A 67 -2.85 14.84 -2.88
C LYS A 67 -3.69 13.83 -2.11
N ILE A 68 -3.44 13.72 -0.82
CA ILE A 68 -4.24 12.96 0.13
C ILE A 68 -4.92 13.94 1.08
N THR A 69 -6.23 13.83 1.25
CA THR A 69 -7.03 14.70 2.11
C THR A 69 -7.92 13.90 3.04
N SER A 70 -8.16 14.43 4.25
CA SER A 70 -9.17 13.92 5.18
C SER A 70 -10.52 14.58 4.93
N ASP A 71 -11.61 13.81 5.06
CA ASP A 71 -13.00 14.31 5.05
C ASP A 71 -13.35 15.17 6.28
N LYS A 72 -12.61 15.02 7.39
CA LYS A 72 -12.78 15.86 8.59
C LYS A 72 -11.96 17.15 8.54
N LYS A 73 -12.57 18.24 9.02
CA LYS A 73 -11.91 19.54 9.23
C LYS A 73 -10.70 19.39 10.17
N GLY A 74 -9.55 19.89 9.75
CA GLY A 74 -8.30 19.79 10.51
C GLY A 74 -7.66 18.39 10.51
N GLY A 75 -8.18 17.44 9.73
CA GLY A 75 -7.64 16.08 9.64
C GLY A 75 -6.33 15.94 8.85
N GLY A 76 -5.75 17.06 8.43
CA GLY A 76 -4.48 17.10 7.70
C GLY A 76 -4.60 16.66 6.24
N GLY A 77 -3.44 16.46 5.63
CA GLY A 77 -3.29 16.01 4.26
C GLY A 77 -1.82 15.95 3.88
N LEU A 78 -1.54 15.23 2.80
CA LEU A 78 -0.20 15.02 2.28
C LEU A 78 -0.20 15.29 0.79
N SER A 79 0.92 15.76 0.25
CA SER A 79 1.09 15.82 -1.20
C SER A 79 2.53 15.62 -1.64
N ALA A 80 2.68 15.14 -2.87
CA ALA A 80 3.96 14.98 -3.54
C ALA A 80 3.78 15.04 -5.06
N LEU A 81 4.88 15.29 -5.76
CA LEU A 81 4.95 15.20 -7.21
C LEU A 81 5.54 13.86 -7.65
N ALA A 82 5.08 13.35 -8.77
CA ALA A 82 5.63 12.14 -9.38
C ALA A 82 7.05 12.40 -9.89
N GLY A 83 8.04 11.75 -9.28
CA GLY A 83 9.44 11.87 -9.70
C GLY A 83 9.73 10.96 -10.88
N SER A 84 10.54 11.42 -11.84
CA SER A 84 10.96 10.60 -12.97
C SER A 84 11.76 9.39 -12.49
N VAL A 85 11.58 8.24 -13.13
CA VAL A 85 12.36 7.03 -12.86
C VAL A 85 13.42 6.88 -13.94
N ASP A 86 14.68 6.74 -13.53
CA ASP A 86 15.85 6.74 -14.43
C ASP A 86 15.83 5.66 -15.53
N ASN A 87 14.95 4.65 -15.41
CA ASN A 87 14.89 3.49 -16.29
C ASN A 87 13.53 3.29 -16.98
N GLY A 88 12.65 4.30 -17.03
CA GLY A 88 11.34 4.18 -17.66
C GLY A 88 10.91 5.47 -18.36
N PRO A 89 10.95 5.55 -19.72
CA PRO A 89 10.44 6.73 -20.40
C PRO A 89 8.96 6.94 -20.06
N GLY A 90 8.61 8.16 -19.62
CA GLY A 90 7.24 8.58 -19.40
C GLY A 90 6.57 8.12 -18.10
N LYS A 91 7.28 7.50 -17.15
CA LYS A 91 6.71 7.08 -15.87
C LYS A 91 7.32 7.83 -14.69
N GLY A 92 6.46 8.54 -13.97
CA GLY A 92 6.74 9.12 -12.66
C GLY A 92 6.18 8.24 -11.54
N VAL A 93 6.85 8.23 -10.39
CA VAL A 93 6.43 7.40 -9.23
C VAL A 93 6.24 8.26 -7.98
N ILE A 94 5.19 7.93 -7.24
CA ILE A 94 4.92 8.40 -5.88
C ILE A 94 4.68 7.17 -5.00
N THR A 95 5.27 7.16 -3.82
CA THR A 95 5.09 6.10 -2.83
C THR A 95 4.37 6.65 -1.61
N VAL A 96 3.26 6.02 -1.23
CA VAL A 96 2.57 6.26 0.03
C VAL A 96 2.83 5.06 0.92
N THR A 97 3.33 5.30 2.12
CA THR A 97 3.46 4.26 3.16
C THR A 97 2.47 4.54 4.25
N VAL A 98 1.71 3.53 4.62
CA VAL A 98 0.74 3.59 5.70
C VAL A 98 1.12 2.57 6.77
N LEU A 99 1.15 3.01 8.01
CA LEU A 99 1.33 2.18 9.19
C LEU A 99 0.21 2.48 10.19
N ALA A 100 -0.40 1.43 10.71
CA ALA A 100 -1.27 1.51 11.87
C ALA A 100 -0.86 0.42 12.86
N ASP A 101 -0.80 0.77 14.15
CA ASP A 101 -0.27 -0.11 15.19
C ASP A 101 -1.03 0.06 16.51
N HIS A 102 -1.40 -1.05 17.12
CA HIS A 102 -1.96 -1.11 18.45
C HIS A 102 -0.81 -1.10 19.47
N VAL A 103 -0.76 -0.03 20.25
CA VAL A 103 0.23 0.17 21.31
C VAL A 103 -0.40 -0.08 22.66
N GLU A 104 0.05 -1.13 23.33
CA GLU A 104 -0.29 -1.36 24.75
C GLU A 104 0.47 -0.38 25.64
N TRP A 105 -0.27 0.48 26.35
CA TRP A 105 0.33 1.45 27.26
C TRP A 105 0.29 0.89 28.69
N LYS A 106 1.37 0.26 29.15
CA LYS A 106 1.41 -0.39 30.48
C LYS A 106 1.36 0.57 31.68
N ALA A 107 1.60 1.87 31.46
CA ALA A 107 1.58 2.90 32.50
C ALA A 107 0.25 3.66 32.62
N GLY A 108 -0.84 3.16 32.02
CA GLY A 108 -2.18 3.76 32.07
C GLY A 108 -3.26 2.80 31.58
N ASP A 109 -4.52 3.13 31.78
CA ASP A 109 -5.65 2.22 31.52
C ASP A 109 -6.15 2.22 30.05
N VAL A 110 -5.46 2.92 29.15
CA VAL A 110 -5.92 3.14 27.78
C VAL A 110 -4.87 2.68 26.79
N ASN A 111 -5.17 1.59 26.08
CA ASN A 111 -4.44 1.19 24.89
C ASN A 111 -4.60 2.27 23.81
N ALA A 112 -3.53 2.53 23.05
CA ALA A 112 -3.52 3.54 22.01
C ALA A 112 -3.44 2.89 20.64
N LEU A 113 -4.07 3.53 19.67
CA LEU A 113 -3.91 3.22 18.26
C LEU A 113 -3.07 4.32 17.62
N LYS A 114 -1.91 3.97 17.08
CA LYS A 114 -1.05 4.90 16.34
C LYS A 114 -1.23 4.72 14.85
N PHE A 115 -1.31 5.83 14.14
CA PHE A 115 -1.38 5.87 12.69
C PHE A 115 -0.33 6.82 12.14
N LEU A 116 0.37 6.36 11.11
CA LEU A 116 1.38 7.10 10.38
C LEU A 116 1.10 6.94 8.90
N MET A 117 1.16 8.05 8.17
CA MET A 117 1.14 8.03 6.72
C MET A 117 2.24 8.95 6.20
N SER A 118 3.03 8.46 5.25
CA SER A 118 3.99 9.27 4.52
C SER A 118 3.73 9.20 3.03
N ILE A 119 3.92 10.31 2.33
CA ILE A 119 3.98 10.37 0.87
C ILE A 119 5.38 10.82 0.45
N GLU A 120 5.91 10.20 -0.58
CA GLU A 120 7.25 10.47 -1.10
C GLU A 120 7.24 10.45 -2.64
N GLY A 121 7.83 11.48 -3.24
CA GLY A 121 7.93 11.61 -4.69
C GLY A 121 8.75 12.83 -5.09
N ASN A 122 9.52 12.71 -6.19
CA ASN A 122 10.35 13.77 -6.76
C ASN A 122 11.26 14.50 -5.74
N GLY A 123 11.91 13.76 -4.85
CA GLY A 123 12.77 14.32 -3.79
C GLY A 123 12.03 15.03 -2.65
N SER A 124 10.69 15.06 -2.68
CA SER A 124 9.85 15.56 -1.61
C SER A 124 9.30 14.42 -0.76
N LYS A 125 9.19 14.67 0.55
CA LYS A 125 8.58 13.75 1.51
C LYS A 125 7.73 14.54 2.49
N ALA A 126 6.49 14.09 2.70
CA ALA A 126 5.61 14.60 3.74
C ALA A 126 5.12 13.45 4.62
N LEU A 127 4.94 13.74 5.91
CA LEU A 127 4.51 12.79 6.93
C LEU A 127 3.36 13.41 7.71
N MET A 128 2.37 12.58 8.04
CA MET A 128 1.40 12.87 9.08
C MET A 128 1.31 11.69 10.04
N SER A 129 0.92 12.00 11.26
CA SER A 129 0.60 11.03 12.28
C SER A 129 -0.70 11.40 12.97
N ASP A 130 -1.46 10.40 13.36
CA ASP A 130 -2.61 10.58 14.24
C ASP A 130 -2.57 9.51 15.33
N THR A 131 -3.28 9.75 16.43
CA THR A 131 -3.40 8.81 17.53
C THR A 131 -4.82 8.84 18.04
N GLY A 132 -5.39 7.66 18.27
CA GLY A 132 -6.72 7.51 18.85
C GLY A 132 -6.73 6.50 19.98
N PRO A 133 -7.79 6.49 20.80
CA PRO A 133 -7.98 5.41 21.77
C PRO A 133 -8.24 4.09 21.03
N MET A 134 -7.63 3.02 21.50
CA MET A 134 -8.06 1.67 21.16
C MET A 134 -9.28 1.36 22.02
N VAL A 135 -10.47 1.43 21.42
CA VAL A 135 -11.73 1.18 22.13
C VAL A 135 -11.74 -0.26 22.62
N ALA A 136 -12.14 -0.48 23.88
CA ALA A 136 -12.34 -1.81 24.43
C ALA A 136 -13.22 -2.66 23.50
N ASP A 137 -12.87 -3.94 23.34
CA ASP A 137 -13.53 -4.92 22.49
C ASP A 137 -13.48 -4.66 20.97
N LYS A 138 -12.79 -3.61 20.50
CA LYS A 138 -12.50 -3.42 19.08
C LYS A 138 -11.13 -3.95 18.70
N ARG A 139 -11.00 -4.38 17.44
CA ARG A 139 -9.74 -4.77 16.81
C ARG A 139 -9.21 -3.64 15.94
N LEU A 140 -7.92 -3.71 15.58
CA LEU A 140 -7.29 -2.77 14.66
C LEU A 140 -8.10 -2.64 13.36
N SER A 141 -8.57 -3.76 12.81
CA SER A 141 -9.37 -3.79 11.58
C SER A 141 -10.69 -3.04 11.65
N ASP A 142 -11.25 -2.84 12.85
CA ASP A 142 -12.50 -2.10 13.03
C ASP A 142 -12.27 -0.59 12.95
N LEU A 143 -11.10 -0.15 13.42
CA LEU A 143 -10.70 1.25 13.52
C LEU A 143 -9.85 1.71 12.34
N PHE A 144 -9.18 0.79 11.65
CA PHE A 144 -8.30 1.08 10.53
C PHE A 144 -8.55 0.10 9.38
N ALA A 145 -8.82 0.65 8.19
CA ALA A 145 -9.01 -0.16 6.99
C ALA A 145 -8.46 0.56 5.76
N VAL A 146 -7.59 -0.11 5.00
CA VAL A 146 -7.15 0.36 3.68
C VAL A 146 -8.12 -0.16 2.64
N SER A 147 -8.86 0.75 1.99
CA SER A 147 -9.89 0.45 0.99
C SER A 147 -9.36 0.47 -0.44
N LEU A 148 -8.26 1.19 -0.70
CA LEU A 148 -7.65 1.27 -2.02
C LEU A 148 -7.24 -0.12 -2.51
N LYS A 149 -7.54 -0.41 -3.77
CA LYS A 149 -7.12 -1.64 -4.45
C LYS A 149 -6.08 -1.32 -5.51
N SER A 150 -5.28 -2.32 -5.88
CA SER A 150 -4.44 -2.20 -7.08
C SER A 150 -5.33 -2.09 -8.31
N GLY A 151 -4.96 -1.24 -9.26
CA GLY A 151 -5.77 -1.00 -10.46
C GLY A 151 -5.34 0.24 -11.22
N THR A 152 -6.11 0.57 -12.26
CA THR A 152 -6.00 1.83 -13.00
C THR A 152 -7.14 2.73 -12.57
N TYR A 153 -6.85 4.01 -12.38
CA TYR A 153 -7.77 5.01 -11.88
C TYR A 153 -7.68 6.28 -12.74
N ASP A 154 -8.78 7.02 -12.80
CA ASP A 154 -8.86 8.30 -13.51
C ASP A 154 -8.21 9.40 -12.68
N CYS A 155 -7.42 10.23 -13.33
CA CYS A 155 -6.93 11.50 -12.77
C CYS A 155 -8.12 12.41 -12.42
N ASP A 156 -7.86 13.34 -11.49
CA ASP A 156 -8.82 14.34 -11.00
C ASP A 156 -10.09 13.75 -10.36
N THR A 157 -10.08 12.45 -10.07
CA THR A 157 -11.10 11.75 -9.30
C THR A 157 -10.63 11.53 -7.87
N GLU A 158 -11.51 11.80 -6.91
CA GLU A 158 -11.27 11.51 -5.50
C GLU A 158 -11.54 10.02 -5.21
N ILE A 159 -10.54 9.31 -4.70
CA ILE A 159 -10.59 7.87 -4.45
C ILE A 159 -10.32 7.61 -2.97
N PRO A 160 -11.27 7.03 -2.20
CA PRO A 160 -11.05 6.69 -0.80
C PRO A 160 -9.92 5.67 -0.65
N ILE A 161 -8.85 6.05 0.05
CA ILE A 161 -7.69 5.18 0.22
C ILE A 161 -7.74 4.35 1.50
N LEU A 162 -8.19 4.97 2.59
CA LEU A 162 -8.30 4.32 3.87
C LEU A 162 -9.22 5.06 4.82
N ARG A 163 -9.63 4.36 5.87
CA ARG A 163 -10.30 4.91 7.05
C ARG A 163 -9.41 4.73 8.28
N PHE A 164 -9.33 5.76 9.10
CA PHE A 164 -8.74 5.72 10.43
C PHE A 164 -9.70 6.36 11.43
N ASN A 165 -10.18 5.59 12.39
CA ASN A 165 -11.32 5.93 13.25
C ASN A 165 -12.53 6.37 12.43
N ASP A 166 -13.00 7.60 12.63
CA ASP A 166 -14.12 8.22 11.93
C ASP A 166 -13.70 9.07 10.73
N LYS A 167 -12.39 9.08 10.39
CA LYS A 167 -11.82 9.87 9.28
C LYS A 167 -11.60 9.00 8.05
N THR A 168 -12.04 9.48 6.90
CA THR A 168 -11.74 8.90 5.59
C THR A 168 -10.67 9.74 4.92
N PHE A 169 -9.60 9.09 4.49
CA PHE A 169 -8.58 9.71 3.68
C PHE A 169 -8.77 9.31 2.22
N SER A 170 -8.73 10.29 1.33
CA SER A 170 -8.90 10.11 -0.11
C SER A 170 -7.67 10.58 -0.87
N LEU A 171 -7.38 9.94 -1.99
CA LEU A 171 -6.34 10.30 -2.94
C LEU A 171 -6.97 10.96 -4.16
N THR A 172 -6.37 12.05 -4.61
CA THR A 172 -6.59 12.64 -5.94
C THR A 172 -5.23 12.78 -6.62
N VAL A 173 -5.16 12.37 -7.89
CA VAL A 173 -3.97 12.57 -8.72
C VAL A 173 -4.34 13.48 -9.87
N THR A 174 -3.68 14.63 -9.97
CA THR A 174 -3.85 15.57 -11.08
C THR A 174 -2.68 15.40 -12.04
N ALA A 175 -2.99 15.14 -13.31
CA ALA A 175 -1.99 15.03 -14.35
C ALA A 175 -1.33 16.40 -14.58
N GLN A 176 -0.02 16.41 -14.82
CA GLN A 176 0.63 17.63 -15.29
C GLN A 176 0.16 17.90 -16.74
N PRO A 177 -0.28 19.14 -17.07
CA PRO A 177 -0.64 19.52 -18.42
C PRO A 177 0.45 19.23 -19.45
#